data_AF-A0A087TM79-F1
#
_entry.id   AF-A0A087TM79-F1
#
_cell.length_a   1.000
_cell.length_b   1.000
_cell.length_c   1.000
_cell.angle_alpha   90.00
_cell.angle_beta   90.00
_cell.angle_gamma   90.00
#
_symmetry.space_group_name_H-M   'P 1'
#
loop_
_entity.id
_entity.type
_entity.pdbx_description
1 polymer ?
#
loop_
_entity_poly.entity_id
_entity_poly.type
_entity_poly.pdbx_seq_one_letter_code
_entity_poly.pdbx_strand_id
1 'polypeptide(L)'
;LLLPDRKEVFQVSSKEFFENRLAFKSFKTNDNYEDNFVLQVSDGFNSKIINVKIFILPKKNKDLAVVRNKPLYAELDSAVKFTNDHLLTVGENISPSEIMYSIDSSSFPISG
;
A
#
# COMPACT_ATOMS: atom_id res chain seq x y z
N LEU A 1 -25.72 7.69 -11.77
CA LEU A 1 -24.56 8.30 -11.08
C LEU A 1 -24.16 7.38 -9.93
N LEU A 2 -22.98 6.74 -10.00
CA LEU A 2 -22.39 6.01 -8.87
C LEU A 2 -21.43 6.97 -8.16
N LEU A 3 -21.64 7.21 -6.87
CA LEU A 3 -20.76 8.05 -6.05
C LEU A 3 -19.41 7.32 -5.86
N PRO A 4 -18.24 7.98 -6.02
CA PRO A 4 -16.95 7.28 -6.07
C PRO A 4 -16.42 6.71 -4.75
N ASP A 5 -17.03 7.00 -3.60
CA ASP A 5 -16.37 6.80 -2.29
C ASP A 5 -17.25 6.18 -1.21
N ARG A 6 -18.16 5.27 -1.55
CA ARG A 6 -18.89 4.53 -0.51
C ARG A 6 -17.96 3.49 0.12
N LYS A 7 -17.33 3.85 1.24
CA LYS A 7 -16.62 2.90 2.11
C LYS A 7 -17.67 2.04 2.81
N GLU A 8 -17.71 0.75 2.47
CA GLU A 8 -18.53 -0.22 3.19
C GLU A 8 -17.85 -0.55 4.52
N VAL A 9 -18.57 -0.30 5.63
CA VAL A 9 -18.12 -0.64 6.97
C VAL A 9 -18.74 -1.98 7.33
N PHE A 10 -17.90 -2.99 7.54
CA PHE A 10 -18.33 -4.30 8.01
C PHE A 10 -17.99 -4.43 9.49
N GLN A 11 -18.97 -4.80 10.31
CA GLN A 11 -18.77 -5.18 11.70
C GLN A 11 -19.01 -6.68 11.81
N VAL A 12 -18.03 -7.40 12.36
CA VAL A 12 -18.10 -8.85 12.56
C VAL A 12 -17.56 -9.19 13.95
N SER A 13 -18.03 -10.28 14.54
CA SER A 13 -17.43 -10.81 15.77
C SER A 13 -16.03 -11.37 15.51
N SER A 14 -15.19 -11.50 16.55
CA SER A 14 -13.86 -12.12 16.39
C SER A 14 -13.98 -13.56 15.86
N LYS A 15 -14.99 -14.31 16.34
CA LYS A 15 -15.27 -15.67 15.89
C LYS A 15 -15.53 -15.73 14.38
N GLU A 16 -16.36 -14.83 13.86
CA GLU A 16 -16.68 -14.77 12.43
C GLU A 16 -15.46 -14.34 11.59
N PHE A 17 -14.63 -13.44 12.13
CA PHE A 17 -13.39 -13.03 11.50
C PHE A 17 -12.41 -14.19 11.34
N PHE A 18 -12.18 -14.98 12.40
CA PHE A 18 -11.25 -16.12 12.38
C PHE A 18 -11.75 -17.31 11.54
N GLU A 19 -13.05 -17.38 11.26
CA GLU A 19 -13.64 -18.39 10.37
C GLU A 19 -13.57 -18.00 8.88
N ASN A 20 -12.73 -17.01 8.52
CA ASN A 20 -12.54 -16.53 7.15
C ASN A 20 -13.82 -16.02 6.47
N ARG A 21 -14.80 -15.52 7.25
CA ARG A 21 -16.09 -15.04 6.71
C ARG A 21 -16.08 -13.58 6.25
N LEU A 22 -14.92 -12.93 6.24
CA LEU A 22 -14.75 -11.56 5.76
C LEU A 22 -14.08 -11.57 4.38
N ALA A 23 -14.84 -11.18 3.34
CA ALA A 23 -14.29 -10.92 2.01
C ALA A 23 -14.49 -9.45 1.67
N PHE A 24 -13.39 -8.75 1.38
CA PHE A 24 -13.43 -7.40 0.84
C PHE A 24 -13.15 -7.46 -0.67
N LYS A 25 -13.97 -6.77 -1.45
CA LYS A 25 -13.77 -6.61 -2.89
C LYS A 25 -13.76 -5.13 -3.24
N SER A 26 -12.61 -4.64 -3.66
CA SER A 26 -12.49 -3.28 -4.20
C SER A 26 -13.35 -3.13 -5.45
N PHE A 27 -14.11 -2.03 -5.55
CA PHE A 27 -14.92 -1.71 -6.73
C PHE A 27 -14.10 -1.15 -7.91
N LYS A 28 -12.79 -0.96 -7.74
CA LYS A 28 -11.92 -0.45 -8.80
C LYS A 28 -11.69 -1.53 -9.85
N THR A 29 -12.07 -1.25 -11.10
CA THR A 29 -12.02 -2.17 -12.25
C THR A 29 -10.69 -2.17 -13.01
N ASN A 30 -9.71 -1.37 -12.58
CA ASN A 30 -8.35 -1.36 -13.15
C ASN A 30 -7.42 -2.28 -12.35
N ASP A 31 -6.24 -2.56 -12.89
CA ASP A 31 -5.15 -3.22 -12.16
C ASP A 31 -4.93 -2.48 -10.82
N ASN A 32 -5.44 -3.06 -9.74
CA ASN A 32 -5.28 -2.51 -8.41
C ASN A 32 -3.94 -3.02 -7.89
N TYR A 33 -2.99 -2.11 -7.66
CA TYR A 33 -1.67 -2.43 -7.09
C TYR A 33 -1.59 -2.10 -5.60
N GLU A 34 -2.51 -1.27 -5.09
CA GLU A 34 -2.61 -0.87 -3.69
C GLU A 34 -4.09 -0.78 -3.30
N ASP A 35 -4.40 -1.30 -2.11
CA ASP A 35 -5.69 -1.17 -1.46
C ASP A 35 -5.49 -0.86 0.02
N ASN A 36 -6.49 -0.28 0.68
CA ASN A 36 -6.40 0.04 2.08
C ASN A 36 -7.76 -0.01 2.78
N PHE A 37 -7.76 -0.57 3.98
CA PHE A 37 -8.93 -0.58 4.85
C PHE A 37 -8.52 -0.31 6.30
N VAL A 38 -9.51 0.07 7.10
CA VAL A 38 -9.34 0.37 8.52
C VAL A 38 -9.93 -0.78 9.32
N LEU A 39 -9.11 -1.40 10.17
CA LEU A 39 -9.57 -2.39 11.14
C LEU A 39 -9.73 -1.71 12.50
N GLN A 40 -10.95 -1.73 13.04
CA GLN A 40 -11.19 -1.36 14.42
C GLN A 40 -11.48 -2.62 15.23
N VAL A 41 -10.70 -2.86 16.28
CA VAL A 41 -10.90 -3.97 17.21
C VAL A 41 -11.35 -3.40 18.54
N SER A 42 -12.38 -4.00 19.15
CA SER A 42 -12.93 -3.60 20.44
C SER A 42 -13.13 -4.82 21.34
N ASP A 43 -12.84 -4.68 22.63
CA ASP A 43 -13.15 -5.68 23.67
C ASP A 43 -14.48 -5.38 24.39
N GLY A 44 -15.20 -4.34 23.94
CA GLY A 44 -16.43 -3.83 24.58
C GLY A 44 -16.22 -2.66 25.53
N PHE A 45 -14.99 -2.41 25.99
CA PHE A 45 -14.61 -1.28 26.86
C PHE A 45 -13.58 -0.36 26.19
N ASN A 46 -12.60 -0.95 25.51
CA ASN A 46 -11.53 -0.29 24.78
C ASN A 46 -11.64 -0.58 23.29
N SER A 47 -11.13 0.32 22.46
CA SER A 47 -10.95 0.04 21.03
C SER A 47 -9.61 0.53 20.50
N LYS A 48 -9.10 -0.15 19.48
CA LYS A 48 -7.88 0.19 18.76
C LYS A 48 -8.14 0.20 17.27
N ILE A 49 -7.61 1.20 16.59
CA ILE A 49 -7.70 1.37 15.14
C ILE A 49 -6.35 1.01 14.51
N ILE A 50 -6.39 0.20 13.46
CA ILE A 50 -5.23 -0.25 12.69
C ILE A 50 -5.51 0.04 11.22
N ASN A 51 -4.60 0.75 10.56
CA ASN A 51 -4.66 0.95 9.12
C ASN A 51 -3.96 -0.22 8.44
N VAL A 52 -4.69 -0.97 7.62
CA VAL A 52 -4.15 -2.09 6.84
C VAL A 52 -3.99 -1.63 5.39
N LYS A 53 -2.78 -1.76 4.85
CA LYS A 53 -2.47 -1.53 3.43
C LYS A 53 -2.16 -2.87 2.77
N ILE A 54 -2.84 -3.17 1.67
CA ILE A 54 -2.62 -4.36 0.85
C ILE A 54 -1.91 -3.91 -0.43
N PHE A 55 -0.85 -4.63 -0.81
CA PHE A 55 -0.22 -4.49 -2.11
C PHE A 55 -0.50 -5.74 -2.93
N ILE A 56 -1.01 -5.57 -4.14
CA ILE A 56 -1.37 -6.67 -5.03
C ILE A 56 -0.27 -6.77 -6.08
N LEU A 57 0.48 -7.87 -6.03
CA LEU A 57 1.56 -8.14 -6.96
C LEU A 57 1.01 -8.77 -8.25
N PRO A 58 1.39 -8.26 -9.45
CA PRO A 58 1.00 -8.90 -10.69
C PRO A 58 1.65 -10.28 -10.81
N LYS A 59 0.85 -11.29 -11.17
CA LYS A 59 1.21 -12.73 -11.26
C LYS A 59 2.46 -13.05 -12.10
N LYS A 60 2.96 -12.10 -12.90
CA LYS A 60 4.06 -12.32 -13.86
C LYS A 60 5.35 -11.56 -13.58
N ASN A 61 5.43 -10.70 -12.55
CA ASN A 61 6.64 -9.93 -12.32
C ASN A 61 7.54 -10.59 -11.28
N LYS A 62 8.74 -10.91 -11.75
CA LYS A 62 9.86 -11.49 -11.01
C LYS A 62 10.31 -10.55 -9.89
N ASP A 63 10.55 -11.17 -8.74
CA ASP A 63 11.29 -10.74 -7.56
C ASP A 63 10.85 -9.44 -6.87
N LEU A 64 10.73 -8.31 -7.55
CA LEU A 64 10.37 -7.02 -6.94
C LEU A 64 9.47 -6.17 -7.85
N ALA A 65 8.47 -5.52 -7.26
CA ALA A 65 7.55 -4.61 -7.94
C ALA A 65 7.48 -3.27 -7.20
N VAL A 66 7.69 -2.17 -7.92
CA VAL A 66 7.46 -0.81 -7.41
C VAL A 66 5.95 -0.55 -7.42
N VAL A 67 5.36 -0.44 -6.24
CA VAL A 67 3.91 -0.21 -6.05
C VAL A 67 3.59 1.23 -5.65
N ARG A 68 4.59 2.02 -5.28
CA ARG A 68 4.46 3.45 -5.03
C ARG A 68 5.69 4.18 -5.54
N ASN A 69 5.49 5.24 -6.32
CA ASN A 69 6.54 6.15 -6.76
C ASN A 69 5.96 7.58 -6.78
N LYS A 70 6.21 8.33 -5.69
CA LYS A 70 5.80 9.72 -5.54
C LYS A 70 7.00 10.64 -5.65
N PRO A 71 6.83 11.84 -6.23
CA PRO A 71 7.88 12.84 -6.26
C PRO A 71 8.29 13.26 -4.84
N LEU A 72 9.58 13.53 -4.67
CA LEU A 72 10.15 14.14 -3.48
C LEU A 72 10.53 15.58 -3.83
N TYR A 73 9.99 16.55 -3.08
CA TYR A 73 10.35 17.96 -3.23
C TYR A 73 11.24 18.36 -2.07
N ALA A 74 12.34 19.05 -2.38
CA ALA A 74 13.26 19.59 -1.39
C ALA A 74 13.48 21.08 -1.69
N GLU A 75 13.52 21.89 -0.65
CA GLU A 75 14.00 23.26 -0.75
C GLU A 75 15.51 23.27 -0.83
N LEU A 76 16.07 24.33 -1.42
CA LEU A 76 17.52 24.54 -1.45
C LEU A 76 18.08 24.50 -0.03
N ASP A 77 19.19 23.80 0.14
CA ASP A 77 19.89 23.62 1.43
C ASP A 77 19.07 22.93 2.54
N SER A 78 17.96 22.28 2.19
CA SER A 78 17.15 21.49 3.13
C SER A 78 17.42 19.99 3.00
N ALA A 79 17.37 19.28 4.13
CA ALA A 79 17.37 17.83 4.16
C ALA A 79 15.93 17.31 4.16
N VAL A 80 15.61 16.40 3.24
CA VAL A 80 14.29 15.75 3.18
C VAL A 80 14.44 14.26 3.43
N LYS A 81 13.55 13.72 4.25
CA LYS A 81 13.53 12.29 4.57
C LYS A 81 12.84 11.52 3.47
N PHE A 82 13.61 10.65 2.79
CA PHE A 82 13.04 9.65 1.90
C PHE A 82 12.50 8.46 2.74
N THR A 83 11.29 8.01 2.41
CA THR A 83 10.58 6.97 3.17
C THR A 83 9.74 6.11 2.23
N ASN A 84 9.18 5.03 2.76
CA ASN A 84 8.21 4.19 2.03
C ASN A 84 6.92 4.93 1.62
N ASP A 85 6.69 6.16 2.10
CA ASP A 85 5.61 7.02 1.60
C ASP A 85 5.93 7.63 0.24
N HIS A 86 7.21 7.72 -0.12
CA HIS A 86 7.69 8.23 -1.40
C HIS A 86 7.88 7.10 -2.41
N LEU A 87 8.68 6.09 -2.07
CA LEU A 87 8.96 4.93 -2.91
C LEU A 87 8.72 3.66 -2.12
N LEU A 88 7.89 2.77 -2.63
CA LEU A 88 7.64 1.47 -2.03
C LEU A 88 7.74 0.38 -3.08
N THR A 89 8.64 -0.56 -2.80
CA THR A 89 8.79 -1.81 -3.52
C THR A 89 8.33 -2.96 -2.63
N VAL A 90 7.67 -3.93 -3.23
CA VAL A 90 7.25 -5.17 -2.59
C VAL A 90 7.68 -6.36 -3.45
N GLY A 91 7.90 -7.52 -2.83
CA GLY A 91 8.27 -8.75 -3.51
C GLY A 91 7.59 -9.95 -2.86
N GLU A 92 7.45 -11.03 -3.62
CA GLU A 92 6.94 -12.29 -3.06
C GLU A 92 8.02 -12.91 -2.16
N ASN A 93 7.67 -13.24 -0.92
CA ASN A 93 8.59 -13.81 0.08
C ASN A 93 9.84 -12.95 0.39
N ILE A 94 9.78 -11.64 0.17
CA ILE A 94 10.87 -10.70 0.48
C ILE A 94 10.40 -9.75 1.58
N SER A 95 11.16 -9.69 2.68
CA SER A 95 10.94 -8.72 3.74
C SER A 95 11.27 -7.31 3.24
N PRO A 96 10.50 -6.28 3.65
CA PRO A 96 10.85 -4.88 3.32
C PRO A 96 12.27 -4.48 3.74
N SER A 97 12.85 -5.13 4.76
CA SER A 97 14.22 -4.88 5.23
C SER A 97 15.31 -5.43 4.30
N GLU A 98 14.96 -6.33 3.39
CA GLU A 98 15.89 -6.97 2.44
C GLU A 98 15.95 -6.20 1.11
N ILE A 99 15.09 -5.19 0.93
CA ILE A 99 15.02 -4.38 -0.29
C ILE A 99 16.01 -3.22 -0.19
N MET A 100 16.99 -3.20 -1.09
CA MET A 100 17.96 -2.11 -1.23
C MET A 100 17.58 -1.18 -2.39
N TYR A 101 17.67 0.13 -2.15
CA TYR A 101 17.49 1.17 -3.16
C TYR A 101 18.84 1.81 -3.49
N SER A 102 19.11 2.01 -4.77
CA SER A 102 20.25 2.80 -5.26
C SER A 102 19.75 4.00 -6.05
N ILE A 103 20.34 5.16 -5.81
CA ILE A 103 20.12 6.35 -6.63
C ILE A 103 21.33 6.47 -7.55
N ASP A 104 21.08 6.44 -8.86
CA ASP A 104 22.10 6.68 -9.89
C ASP A 104 21.82 8.05 -10.54
N SER A 105 22.87 8.83 -10.75
CA SER A 105 22.81 10.12 -11.44
C SER A 105 22.96 9.99 -12.96
N SER A 106 23.01 8.77 -13.49
CA SER A 106 23.01 8.52 -14.93
C SER A 106 21.80 9.21 -15.58
N SER A 107 22.06 10.28 -16.33
CA SER A 107 21.05 10.97 -17.11
C SER A 107 20.51 10.02 -18.18
N PHE A 108 19.20 9.75 -18.17
CA PHE A 108 18.55 9.29 -19.40
C PHE A 108 18.72 10.43 -20.42
N PRO A 109 19.35 10.19 -21.59
CA PRO A 109 19.39 11.21 -22.62
C PRO A 109 17.95 11.49 -23.03
N ILE A 110 17.50 12.71 -22.76
CA ILE A 110 16.28 13.23 -23.36
C ILE A 110 16.65 13.45 -24.83
N SER A 111 16.30 12.50 -25.70
CA SER A 111 16.37 12.72 -27.13
C SER A 111 15.40 13.85 -27.48
N GLY A 112 15.96 14.99 -27.89
CA GLY A 112 15.22 16.11 -28.44
C GLY A 112 14.69 15.86 -29.85
#